data_AF-A0A383AB23-F1
#
_entry.id   AF-A0A383AB23-F1
#
_cell.length_a   1.000
_cell.length_b   1.000
_cell.length_c   1.000
_cell.angle_alpha   90.00
_cell.angle_beta   90.00
_cell.angle_gamma   90.00
#
_symmetry.space_group_name_H-M   'P 1'
#
loop_
_entity.id
_entity.type
_entity.pdbx_description
1 polymer ?
#
loop_
_entity_poly.entity_id
_entity_poly.type
_entity_poly.pdbx_seq_one_letter_code
_entity_poly.pdbx_strand_id
1 'polypeptide(L)'
;MGRLFLWFWATFIVTSLLAIWGSRLFFEDLQVVQIKPREVEDLNQAIERMQRGRFQDLPLHETLDRISRGVRGRLVAVDIRDNRLISGGGPPLRDNDKEDLLRLVNQTSPIAVKRGAFKILGPVFFERDNSRFALFAVKLDMPEKQTPPVLLFLAIALITTTLLSWLFAKTL
;
A
#
# COMPACT_ATOMS: atom_id res chain seq x y z
N MET A 1 -43.11 -26.12 7.32
CA MET A 1 -42.50 -25.47 6.14
C MET A 1 -42.02 -24.04 6.40
N GLY A 2 -42.79 -23.15 7.06
CA GLY A 2 -42.37 -21.75 7.27
C GLY A 2 -41.11 -21.52 8.13
N ARG A 3 -40.81 -22.42 9.09
CA ARG A 3 -39.60 -22.33 9.94
C ARG A 3 -38.30 -22.54 9.16
N LEU A 4 -38.23 -23.55 8.28
CA LEU A 4 -37.07 -23.79 7.40
C LEU A 4 -36.82 -22.61 6.45
N PHE A 5 -37.89 -21.99 5.95
CA PHE A 5 -37.79 -20.82 5.06
C PHE A 5 -37.24 -19.58 5.80
N LEU A 6 -37.77 -19.24 6.97
CA LEU A 6 -37.29 -18.11 7.77
C LEU A 6 -35.81 -18.24 8.16
N TRP A 7 -35.37 -19.45 8.52
CA TRP A 7 -33.98 -19.71 8.92
C TRP A 7 -33.01 -19.78 7.72
N PHE A 8 -33.45 -20.24 6.54
CA PHE A 8 -32.68 -20.11 5.30
C PHE A 8 -32.36 -18.64 5.00
N TRP A 9 -33.36 -17.76 5.09
CA TRP A 9 -33.14 -16.32 4.89
C TRP A 9 -32.22 -15.70 5.94
N ALA A 10 -32.29 -16.13 7.20
CA ALA A 10 -31.38 -15.64 8.24
C ALA A 10 -29.91 -15.98 7.94
N THR A 11 -29.63 -17.24 7.58
CA THR A 11 -28.26 -17.66 7.22
C THR A 11 -27.79 -16.98 5.93
N PHE A 12 -28.63 -16.90 4.90
CA PHE A 12 -28.33 -16.20 3.65
C PHE A 12 -27.99 -14.73 3.89
N ILE A 13 -28.77 -14.01 4.69
CA ILE A 13 -28.50 -12.60 5.03
C ILE A 13 -27.17 -12.45 5.77
N VAL A 14 -26.88 -13.32 6.73
CA VAL A 14 -25.59 -13.30 7.46
C VAL A 14 -24.42 -13.59 6.52
N THR A 15 -24.52 -14.60 5.67
CA THR A 15 -23.48 -14.95 4.69
C THR A 15 -23.31 -13.85 3.64
N SER A 16 -24.39 -13.25 3.14
CA SER A 16 -24.33 -12.13 2.20
C SER A 16 -23.70 -10.88 2.83
N LEU A 17 -24.05 -10.56 4.08
CA LEU A 17 -23.42 -9.46 4.82
C LEU A 17 -21.92 -9.73 5.02
N LEU A 18 -21.55 -10.96 5.38
CA LEU A 18 -20.14 -11.37 5.51
C LEU A 18 -19.40 -11.32 4.17
N ALA A 19 -20.03 -11.69 3.06
CA ALA A 19 -19.42 -11.61 1.74
C ALA A 19 -19.21 -10.15 1.28
N ILE A 20 -20.19 -9.28 1.52
CA ILE A 20 -20.12 -7.83 1.23
C ILE A 20 -19.06 -7.15 2.10
N TRP A 21 -18.96 -7.53 3.37
CA TRP A 21 -17.95 -6.99 4.28
C TRP A 21 -16.56 -7.56 4.02
N GLY A 22 -16.48 -8.86 3.71
CA GLY A 22 -15.26 -9.55 3.32
C GLY A 22 -14.63 -8.93 2.08
N SER A 23 -15.44 -8.60 1.06
CA SER A 23 -14.93 -7.96 -0.16
C SER A 23 -14.23 -6.63 0.14
N ARG A 24 -14.80 -5.77 1.00
CA ARG A 24 -14.19 -4.50 1.41
C ARG A 24 -12.87 -4.65 2.17
N LEU A 25 -12.59 -5.81 2.77
CA LEU A 25 -11.33 -6.07 3.46
C LEU A 25 -10.20 -6.48 2.49
N PHE A 26 -10.52 -7.00 1.31
CA PHE A 26 -9.53 -7.36 0.29
C PHE A 26 -9.18 -6.19 -0.65
N PHE A 27 -10.00 -5.13 -0.70
CA PHE A 27 -9.69 -3.92 -1.44
C PHE A 27 -8.94 -2.93 -0.54
N GLU A 28 -7.61 -3.00 -0.54
CA GLU A 28 -6.78 -1.90 -0.06
C GLU A 28 -6.94 -0.73 -1.04
N ASP A 29 -7.95 0.10 -0.81
CA ASP A 29 -8.23 1.27 -1.65
C ASP A 29 -7.00 2.17 -1.70
N LEU A 30 -6.61 2.54 -2.93
CA LEU A 30 -5.54 3.48 -3.17
C LEU A 30 -6.01 4.88 -2.76
N GLN A 31 -5.57 5.36 -1.61
CA GLN A 31 -5.99 6.64 -1.06
C GLN A 31 -4.94 7.71 -1.35
N VAL A 32 -5.35 8.80 -1.99
CA VAL A 32 -4.51 10.00 -2.12
C VAL A 32 -4.54 10.72 -0.78
N VAL A 33 -3.38 10.87 -0.16
CA VAL A 33 -3.21 11.49 1.16
C VAL A 33 -2.55 12.85 0.97
N GLN A 34 -2.82 13.80 1.87
CA GLN A 34 -2.07 15.07 1.89
C GLN A 34 -0.59 14.81 2.18
N ILE A 35 0.28 15.39 1.37
CA ILE A 35 1.71 15.38 1.60
C ILE A 35 2.05 16.40 2.69
N LYS A 36 2.88 16.00 3.65
CA LYS A 36 3.45 16.95 4.61
C LYS A 36 4.62 17.70 3.94
N PRO A 37 4.75 19.03 4.07
CA PRO A 37 5.85 19.79 3.44
C PRO A 37 7.24 19.19 3.74
N ARG A 38 7.46 18.76 4.98
CA ARG A 38 8.69 18.09 5.44
C ARG A 38 9.02 16.81 4.66
N GLU A 39 8.01 16.08 4.17
CA GLU A 39 8.23 14.86 3.37
C GLU A 39 8.78 15.19 1.99
N VAL A 40 8.34 16.30 1.38
CA VAL A 40 8.90 16.79 0.11
C VAL A 40 10.31 17.29 0.31
N GLU A 41 10.56 18.02 1.41
CA GLU A 41 11.91 18.47 1.79
C GLU A 41 12.88 17.30 1.96
N ASP A 42 12.45 16.21 2.63
CA ASP A 42 13.26 15.00 2.78
C ASP A 42 13.63 14.39 1.42
N LEU A 43 12.68 14.35 0.46
CA LEU A 43 12.96 13.87 -0.90
C LEU A 43 13.93 14.79 -1.65
N ASN A 44 13.73 16.11 -1.56
CA ASN A 44 14.62 17.08 -2.19
C ASN A 44 16.04 17.00 -1.62
N GLN A 45 16.18 16.87 -0.29
CA GLN A 45 17.48 16.63 0.34
C GLN A 45 18.11 15.31 -0.10
N ALA A 46 17.32 14.26 -0.32
CA ALA A 46 17.83 13.01 -0.86
C ALA A 46 18.39 13.21 -2.28
N ILE A 47 17.70 13.98 -3.14
CA ILE A 47 18.18 14.35 -4.49
C ILE A 47 19.47 15.15 -4.41
N GLU A 48 19.52 16.19 -3.58
CA GLU A 48 20.73 16.99 -3.40
C GLU A 48 21.91 16.13 -2.96
N ARG A 49 21.68 15.16 -2.06
CA ARG A 49 22.73 14.20 -1.65
C ARG A 49 23.16 13.29 -2.79
N MET A 50 22.22 12.81 -3.62
CA MET A 50 22.52 11.99 -4.81
C MET A 50 23.35 12.75 -5.84
N GLN A 51 23.13 14.06 -5.96
CA GLN A 51 23.84 14.93 -6.91
C GLN A 51 25.22 15.37 -6.40
N ARG A 52 25.62 15.07 -5.16
CA ARG A 52 26.99 15.33 -4.70
C ARG A 52 27.97 14.41 -5.42
N GLY A 53 29.12 14.95 -5.84
CA GLY A 53 30.11 14.24 -6.67
C GLY A 53 30.44 12.82 -6.21
N ARG A 54 30.55 12.57 -4.90
CA ARG A 54 30.80 11.22 -4.33
C ARG A 54 29.78 10.15 -4.76
N PHE A 55 28.54 10.52 -5.03
CA PHE A 55 27.45 9.61 -5.37
C PHE A 55 27.13 9.57 -6.88
N GLN A 56 27.75 10.46 -7.67
CA GLN A 56 27.63 10.48 -9.13
C GLN A 56 28.45 9.35 -9.78
N ASP A 57 29.57 8.95 -9.17
CA ASP A 57 30.41 7.87 -9.69
C ASP A 57 29.89 6.46 -9.32
N LEU A 58 28.95 6.38 -8.37
CA LEU A 58 28.39 5.12 -7.87
C LEU A 58 27.15 4.71 -8.67
N PRO A 59 26.92 3.42 -8.96
CA PRO A 59 25.69 2.95 -9.59
C PRO A 59 24.43 3.45 -8.87
N LEU A 60 23.40 3.87 -9.61
CA LEU A 60 22.19 4.48 -9.04
C LEU A 60 21.52 3.62 -7.95
N HIS A 61 21.49 2.29 -8.15
CA HIS A 61 20.92 1.37 -7.16
C HIS A 61 21.68 1.38 -5.81
N GLU A 62 23.01 1.51 -5.82
CA GLU A 62 23.82 1.63 -4.60
C GLU A 62 23.60 2.99 -3.93
N THR A 63 23.55 4.05 -4.73
CA THR A 63 23.31 5.40 -4.21
C THR A 63 21.94 5.49 -3.54
N LEU A 64 20.91 4.90 -4.13
CA LEU A 64 19.58 4.78 -3.52
C LEU A 64 19.61 3.98 -2.21
N ASP A 65 20.35 2.87 -2.15
CA ASP A 65 20.46 2.06 -0.91
C ASP A 65 21.19 2.81 0.21
N ARG A 66 22.24 3.56 -0.11
CA ARG A 66 22.98 4.32 0.91
C ARG A 66 22.16 5.49 1.47
N ILE A 67 21.41 6.19 0.61
CA ILE A 67 20.64 7.36 1.02
C ILE A 67 19.30 6.96 1.68
N SER A 68 18.70 5.85 1.27
CA SER A 68 17.43 5.35 1.84
C SER A 68 17.53 5.12 3.36
N ARG A 69 18.69 4.70 3.85
CA ARG A 69 18.99 4.55 5.29
C ARG A 69 18.75 5.82 6.10
N GLY A 70 18.90 6.99 5.49
CA GLY A 70 18.66 8.29 6.14
C GLY A 70 17.20 8.78 6.08
N VAL A 71 16.37 8.27 5.17
CA VAL A 71 15.03 8.80 4.85
C VAL A 71 13.90 8.03 5.57
N ARG A 72 14.24 7.06 6.45
CA ARG A 72 13.30 6.15 7.14
C ARG A 72 12.28 5.54 6.15
N GLY A 73 12.81 4.97 5.08
CA GLY A 73 12.03 4.36 4.01
C GLY A 73 12.93 3.89 2.88
N ARG A 74 12.32 3.31 1.86
CA ARG A 74 13.01 2.90 0.63
C ARG A 74 12.92 4.00 -0.40
N LEU A 75 14.03 4.25 -1.11
CA LEU A 75 14.04 5.12 -2.28
C LEU A 75 13.98 4.28 -3.56
N VAL A 76 13.11 4.69 -4.47
CA VAL A 76 12.89 4.04 -5.75
C VAL A 76 12.97 5.12 -6.83
N ALA A 77 13.82 4.91 -7.82
CA ALA A 77 13.87 5.74 -9.01
C ALA A 77 13.19 5.00 -10.17
N VAL A 78 12.43 5.72 -10.98
CA VAL A 78 11.88 5.22 -12.24
C VAL A 78 12.48 6.03 -13.38
N ASP A 79 13.08 5.35 -14.34
CA ASP A 79 13.51 5.98 -15.58
C ASP A 79 12.29 6.36 -16.42
N ILE A 80 12.17 7.63 -16.81
CA ILE A 80 11.01 8.13 -17.57
C ILE A 80 11.02 7.63 -19.02
N ARG A 81 12.20 7.31 -19.58
CA ARG A 81 12.32 6.86 -20.98
C ARG A 81 11.78 5.45 -21.15
N ASP A 82 12.26 4.54 -20.32
CA ASP A 82 12.01 3.09 -20.47
C ASP A 82 11.07 2.54 -19.39
N ASN A 83 10.53 3.39 -18.50
CA ASN A 83 9.74 2.98 -17.33
C ASN A 83 10.44 1.92 -16.47
N ARG A 84 11.78 1.96 -16.47
CA ARG A 84 12.60 1.00 -15.73
C ARG A 84 12.65 1.39 -14.27
N LEU A 85 12.19 0.50 -13.40
CA LEU A 85 12.21 0.70 -11.96
C LEU A 85 13.56 0.26 -11.38
N ILE A 86 14.20 1.17 -10.66
CA ILE A 86 15.49 0.99 -10.00
C ILE A 86 15.29 1.26 -8.52
N SER A 87 15.46 0.24 -7.68
CA SER A 87 15.27 0.35 -6.24
C SER A 87 16.55 0.04 -5.48
N GLY A 88 16.88 0.84 -4.47
CA GLY A 88 17.98 0.56 -3.55
C GLY A 88 17.53 -0.34 -2.40
N GLY A 89 18.16 -1.51 -2.26
CA GLY A 89 18.02 -2.43 -1.12
C GLY A 89 16.59 -2.91 -0.82
N GLY A 90 16.44 -3.63 0.30
CA GLY A 90 15.15 -4.12 0.81
C GLY A 90 14.53 -5.29 0.05
N PRO A 91 13.43 -5.87 0.56
CA PRO A 91 12.68 -6.93 -0.12
C PRO A 91 12.10 -6.42 -1.45
N PRO A 92 11.87 -7.30 -2.43
CA PRO A 92 11.28 -6.91 -3.72
C PRO A 92 9.92 -6.22 -3.52
N LEU A 93 9.64 -5.16 -4.30
CA LEU A 93 8.31 -4.54 -4.33
C LEU A 93 7.28 -5.55 -4.85
N ARG A 94 6.06 -5.50 -4.30
CA ARG A 94 4.93 -6.27 -4.83
C ARG A 94 4.58 -5.71 -6.20
N ASP A 95 4.04 -6.55 -7.09
CA ASP A 95 3.75 -6.13 -8.46
C ASP A 95 2.71 -5.00 -8.51
N ASN A 96 1.69 -5.05 -7.65
CA ASN A 96 0.70 -3.99 -7.53
C ASN A 96 1.33 -2.63 -7.12
N ASP A 97 2.39 -2.62 -6.30
CA ASP A 97 3.07 -1.39 -5.88
C ASP A 97 3.95 -0.83 -7.00
N LYS A 98 4.54 -1.71 -7.83
CA LYS A 98 5.28 -1.31 -9.03
C LYS A 98 4.35 -0.65 -10.04
N GLU A 99 3.18 -1.25 -10.29
CA GLU A 99 2.18 -0.68 -11.19
C GLU A 99 1.74 0.71 -10.73
N ASP A 100 1.51 0.89 -9.43
CA ASP A 100 1.17 2.19 -8.89
C ASP A 100 2.28 3.21 -9.16
N LEU A 101 3.54 2.87 -8.84
CA LEU A 101 4.68 3.77 -9.10
C LEU A 101 4.72 4.21 -10.56
N LEU A 102 4.54 3.28 -11.50
CA LEU A 102 4.50 3.59 -12.94
C LEU A 102 3.34 4.52 -13.31
N ARG A 103 2.16 4.35 -12.71
CA ARG A 103 1.02 5.25 -12.92
C ARG A 103 1.28 6.65 -12.35
N LEU A 104 2.02 6.75 -11.24
CA LEU A 104 2.34 8.00 -10.57
C LEU A 104 3.45 8.80 -11.27
N VAL A 105 4.29 8.18 -12.12
CA VAL A 105 5.35 8.87 -12.88
C VAL A 105 4.80 10.00 -13.77
N ASN A 106 3.59 9.83 -14.31
CA ASN A 106 2.97 10.81 -15.22
C ASN A 106 2.46 12.07 -14.50
N GLN A 107 2.56 12.14 -13.18
CA GLN A 107 2.10 13.29 -12.40
C GLN A 107 3.17 14.40 -12.40
N THR A 108 2.75 15.63 -12.68
CA THR A 108 3.66 16.79 -12.72
C THR A 108 4.02 17.30 -11.32
N SER A 109 3.16 17.07 -10.33
CA SER A 109 3.37 17.47 -8.95
C SER A 109 3.56 16.25 -8.03
N PRO A 110 4.36 16.35 -6.97
CA PRO A 110 4.46 15.31 -5.96
C PRO A 110 3.09 15.00 -5.36
N ILE A 111 2.77 13.72 -5.18
CA ILE A 111 1.58 13.23 -4.48
C ILE A 111 1.97 12.17 -3.45
N ALA A 112 1.16 12.06 -2.38
CA ALA A 112 1.27 10.96 -1.44
C ALA A 112 0.12 10.01 -1.70
N VAL A 113 0.45 8.73 -1.84
CA VAL A 113 -0.52 7.67 -2.03
C VAL A 113 -0.32 6.64 -0.94
N LYS A 114 -1.40 6.21 -0.30
CA LYS A 114 -1.39 5.17 0.73
C LYS A 114 -2.15 3.95 0.24
N ARG A 115 -1.51 2.78 0.39
CA ARG A 115 -2.13 1.46 0.18
C ARG A 115 -1.78 0.59 1.38
N GLY A 116 -2.80 0.23 2.15
CA GLY A 116 -2.61 -0.53 3.39
C GLY A 116 -1.62 0.15 4.35
N ALA A 117 -0.52 -0.56 4.66
CA ALA A 117 0.54 -0.08 5.54
C ALA A 117 1.68 0.65 4.80
N PHE A 118 1.60 0.81 3.47
CA PHE A 118 2.63 1.49 2.69
C PHE A 118 2.15 2.86 2.22
N LYS A 119 3.03 3.84 2.34
CA LYS A 119 2.87 5.18 1.81
C LYS A 119 3.96 5.46 0.79
N ILE A 120 3.53 5.79 -0.43
CA ILE A 120 4.38 6.18 -1.54
C ILE A 120 4.33 7.70 -1.64
N LEU A 121 5.49 8.33 -1.74
CA LEU A 121 5.68 9.78 -1.85
C LEU A 121 6.44 10.08 -3.13
N GLY A 122 5.91 10.93 -4.00
CA GLY A 122 6.54 11.34 -5.26
C GLY A 122 5.50 11.58 -6.36
N PRO A 123 5.90 11.82 -7.61
CA PRO A 123 7.28 11.86 -8.11
C PRO A 123 7.99 13.18 -7.78
N VAL A 124 9.29 13.11 -7.53
CA VAL A 124 10.19 14.27 -7.62
C VAL A 124 11.24 13.97 -8.67
N PHE A 125 11.40 14.86 -9.64
CA PHE A 125 12.25 14.61 -10.80
C PHE A 125 13.70 15.04 -10.57
N PHE A 126 14.65 14.25 -11.05
CA PHE A 126 16.06 14.61 -11.07
C PHE A 126 16.73 14.08 -12.34
N GLU A 127 17.80 14.73 -12.75
CA GLU A 127 18.60 14.34 -13.91
C GLU A 127 19.92 13.73 -13.48
N ARG A 128 20.31 12.67 -14.18
CA ARG A 128 21.57 11.95 -13.97
C ARG A 128 21.95 11.19 -15.24
N ASP A 129 23.22 11.18 -15.60
CA ASP A 129 23.73 10.40 -16.75
C ASP A 129 22.92 10.66 -18.04
N ASN A 130 22.59 11.94 -18.28
CA ASN A 130 21.79 12.40 -19.42
C ASN A 130 20.39 11.76 -19.54
N SER A 131 19.86 11.25 -18.42
CA SER A 131 18.56 10.61 -18.29
C SER A 131 17.78 11.25 -17.14
N ARG A 132 16.46 11.32 -17.28
CA ARG A 132 15.57 11.94 -16.30
C ARG A 132 14.86 10.84 -15.52
N PHE A 133 14.95 10.92 -14.21
CA PHE A 133 14.38 9.94 -13.29
C PHE A 133 13.29 10.57 -12.42
N ALA A 134 12.26 9.79 -12.12
CA ALA A 134 11.26 10.11 -11.11
C ALA A 134 11.63 9.39 -9.79
N LEU A 135 11.90 10.16 -8.75
CA LEU A 135 12.19 9.64 -7.41
C LEU A 135 10.91 9.48 -6.60
N PHE A 136 10.81 8.34 -5.94
CA PHE A 136 9.77 8.01 -4.98
C PHE A 136 10.39 7.55 -3.67
N ALA A 137 9.74 7.89 -2.55
CA ALA A 137 10.00 7.28 -1.25
C ALA A 137 8.83 6.37 -0.86
N VAL A 138 9.12 5.10 -0.61
CA VAL A 138 8.17 4.12 -0.10
C VAL A 138 8.46 3.94 1.39
N LYS A 139 7.54 4.38 2.23
CA LYS A 139 7.64 4.31 3.69
C LYS A 139 6.56 3.36 4.22
N LEU A 140 6.89 2.66 5.30
CA LEU A 140 5.87 1.95 6.07
C LEU A 140 5.15 3.00 6.92
N ASP A 141 3.88 3.25 6.62
CA ASP A 141 3.02 4.17 7.34
C ASP A 141 1.82 3.38 7.85
N MET A 142 1.91 2.94 9.11
CA MET A 142 0.86 2.15 9.75
C MET A 142 -0.49 2.86 9.59
N PRO A 143 -1.57 2.14 9.25
CA PRO A 143 -2.89 2.76 9.17
C PRO A 143 -3.28 3.29 10.56
N GLU A 144 -3.51 4.60 10.64
CA GLU A 144 -3.96 5.29 11.86
C GLU A 144 -5.38 4.83 12.25
N LYS A 145 -6.16 4.40 11.26
CA LYS A 145 -7.42 3.69 11.45
C LYS A 145 -7.13 2.21 11.65
N GLN A 146 -7.36 1.71 12.86
CA GLN A 146 -7.49 0.28 13.11
C GLN A 146 -8.66 -0.25 12.28
N THR A 147 -8.36 -0.87 11.14
CA THR A 147 -9.36 -1.69 10.45
C THR A 147 -9.71 -2.81 11.43
N PRO A 148 -11.00 -3.01 11.74
CA PRO A 148 -11.38 -3.98 12.74
C PRO A 148 -10.90 -5.38 12.33
N PRO A 149 -10.28 -6.14 13.24
CA PRO A 149 -9.53 -7.35 12.89
C PRO A 149 -10.45 -8.39 12.26
N VAL A 150 -10.10 -8.83 11.05
CA VAL A 150 -10.84 -9.84 10.27
C VAL A 150 -11.09 -11.11 11.09
N LEU A 151 -10.12 -11.50 11.91
CA LEU A 151 -10.21 -12.62 12.84
C LEU A 151 -11.34 -12.47 13.86
N LEU A 152 -11.61 -11.26 14.32
CA LEU A 152 -12.64 -11.00 15.33
C LEU A 152 -14.04 -11.10 14.71
N PHE A 153 -14.22 -10.57 13.49
CA PHE A 153 -15.46 -10.79 12.74
C PHE A 153 -15.67 -12.24 12.34
N LEU A 154 -14.61 -12.93 11.93
CA LEU A 154 -14.67 -14.36 11.64
C LEU A 154 -15.05 -15.15 12.89
N ALA A 155 -14.48 -14.81 14.06
CA ALA A 155 -14.84 -15.43 15.33
C ALA A 155 -16.31 -15.17 15.70
N ILE A 156 -16.81 -13.94 15.57
CA ILE A 156 -18.23 -13.62 15.81
C ILE A 156 -19.12 -14.41 14.84
N ALA A 157 -18.77 -14.47 13.57
CA ALA A 157 -19.50 -15.24 12.57
C ALA A 157 -19.52 -16.73 12.93
N LEU A 158 -18.37 -17.30 13.30
CA LEU A 158 -18.26 -18.71 13.67
C LEU A 158 -19.08 -19.01 14.94
N ILE A 159 -19.00 -18.16 15.96
CA ILE A 159 -19.77 -18.30 17.20
C ILE A 159 -21.27 -18.20 16.92
N THR A 160 -21.71 -17.19 16.16
CA THR A 160 -23.13 -17.01 15.82
C THR A 160 -23.65 -18.17 14.97
N THR A 161 -22.91 -18.60 13.95
CA THR A 161 -23.30 -19.75 13.10
C THR A 161 -23.36 -21.05 13.89
N THR A 162 -22.44 -21.26 14.83
CA THR A 162 -22.42 -22.44 15.71
C THR A 162 -23.60 -22.40 16.70
N LEU A 163 -23.88 -21.25 17.31
CA LEU A 163 -25.06 -21.04 18.17
C LEU A 163 -26.37 -21.29 17.42
N LEU A 164 -26.47 -20.76 16.21
CA LEU A 164 -27.62 -20.94 15.33
C LEU A 164 -27.81 -22.41 14.92
N SER A 165 -26.72 -23.10 14.58
CA SER A 165 -26.74 -24.54 14.24
C SER A 165 -27.06 -25.42 15.45
N TRP A 166 -26.57 -25.07 16.64
CA TRP A 166 -26.92 -25.76 17.87
C TRP A 166 -28.39 -25.56 18.24
N LEU A 167 -28.92 -24.35 18.06
CA LEU A 167 -30.33 -24.04 18.28
C LEU A 167 -31.23 -24.75 17.25
N PHE A 168 -30.76 -24.91 16.01
CA PHE A 168 -31.38 -25.76 14.99
C PHE A 168 -31.47 -27.23 15.46
N ALA A 169 -30.38 -27.81 15.97
CA ALA A 169 -30.34 -29.20 16.43
C ALA A 169 -31.22 -29.46 17.65
N LYS A 170 -31.45 -28.46 18.50
CA LYS A 170 -32.26 -28.60 19.73
C LYS A 170 -33.77 -28.35 19.51
N THR A 171 -34.15 -27.70 18.41
CA THR A 171 -35.55 -27.29 18.14
C THR A 171 -36.23 -28.11 17.04
N LEU A 172 -35.54 -29.15 16.57
CA LEU A 172 -36.00 -30.22 15.68
C LEU A 172 -36.37 -31.44 16.54
#